data_AF-A0A844HJM3-F1
#
_entry.id   AF-A0A844HJM3-F1
#
_cell.length_a   1.000
_cell.length_b   1.000
_cell.length_c   1.000
_cell.angle_alpha   90.00
_cell.angle_beta   90.00
_cell.angle_gamma   90.00
#
_symmetry.space_group_name_H-M   'P 1'
#
loop_
_entity.id
_entity.type
_entity.pdbx_description
1 polymer ?
#
loop_
_entity_poly.entity_id
_entity_poly.type
_entity_poly.pdbx_seq_one_letter_code
_entity_poly.pdbx_strand_id
1 'polypeptide(L)'
;MKVLVPVKRVIDYNVKARVKADGSGVDLANVKMSMNPFDEIAVEEAIRLKEKGTATEVIAVSIGVKQAQETLRTALAMGADRAILVVAADDVHQDIEPLAVAKIIAEVAKAEGADLVIAGKQAIDNDMNATGQMVSALLGWGQATFAS
;
A
#
# COMPACT_ATOMS: atom_id res chain seq x y z
N MET A 1 9.30 3.53 17.99
CA MET A 1 8.23 4.24 17.23
C MET A 1 7.40 3.24 16.46
N LYS A 2 6.12 3.51 16.21
CA LYS A 2 5.27 2.65 15.37
C LYS A 2 5.33 3.10 13.91
N VAL A 3 5.57 2.16 12.99
CA VAL A 3 5.65 2.43 11.56
C VAL A 3 4.44 1.82 10.86
N LEU A 4 3.68 2.64 10.14
CA LEU A 4 2.58 2.19 9.28
C LEU A 4 3.09 2.09 7.83
N VAL A 5 2.84 0.94 7.19
CA VAL A 5 3.29 0.67 5.83
C VAL A 5 2.09 0.32 4.95
N PRO A 6 1.60 1.27 4.13
CA PRO A 6 0.60 0.97 3.11
C PRO A 6 1.18 0.05 2.02
N VAL A 7 0.48 -1.06 1.74
CA VAL A 7 0.82 -2.00 0.67
C VAL A 7 -0.38 -2.22 -0.25
N LYS A 8 -0.17 -2.15 -1.56
CA LYS A 8 -1.21 -2.31 -2.59
C LYS A 8 -1.05 -3.64 -3.32
N ARG A 9 -2.19 -4.30 -3.55
CA ARG A 9 -2.31 -5.45 -4.44
C ARG A 9 -2.54 -4.95 -5.86
N VAL A 10 -1.62 -5.27 -6.77
CA VAL A 10 -1.64 -4.81 -8.17
C VAL A 10 -1.39 -5.97 -9.13
N ILE A 11 -1.56 -5.75 -10.44
CA ILE A 11 -1.14 -6.72 -11.45
C ILE A 11 0.38 -6.95 -11.36
N ASP A 12 0.83 -8.21 -11.46
CA ASP A 12 2.27 -8.51 -11.44
C ASP A 12 2.98 -7.76 -12.57
N TYR A 13 4.10 -7.11 -12.25
CA TYR A 13 4.81 -6.23 -13.18
C TYR A 13 5.37 -6.95 -14.42
N ASN A 14 5.46 -8.29 -14.41
CA ASN A 14 5.84 -9.08 -15.58
C ASN A 14 4.64 -9.44 -16.48
N VAL A 15 3.40 -9.16 -16.04
CA VAL A 15 2.19 -9.45 -16.81
C VAL A 15 1.87 -8.26 -17.72
N LYS A 16 1.72 -8.53 -19.01
CA LYS A 16 1.25 -7.53 -19.97
C LYS A 16 -0.23 -7.24 -19.76
N ALA A 17 -0.54 -6.03 -19.31
CA ALA A 17 -1.92 -5.54 -19.20
C ALA A 17 -2.64 -5.60 -20.57
N ARG A 18 -3.88 -6.08 -20.57
CA ARG A 18 -4.75 -6.13 -21.74
C ARG A 18 -5.96 -5.25 -21.51
N VAL A 19 -6.31 -4.42 -22.48
CA VAL A 19 -7.53 -3.60 -22.43
C VAL A 19 -8.70 -4.46 -22.87
N LYS A 20 -9.82 -4.37 -22.17
CA LYS A 20 -11.08 -5.04 -22.56
C LYS A 20 -11.56 -4.49 -23.91
N ALA A 21 -12.19 -5.35 -24.71
CA ALA A 21 -12.64 -4.98 -26.06
C ALA A 21 -13.66 -3.84 -26.07
N ASP A 22 -14.40 -3.65 -24.97
CA ASP A 22 -15.39 -2.59 -24.78
C ASP A 22 -14.79 -1.27 -24.26
N GLY A 23 -13.48 -1.20 -24.01
CA GLY A 23 -12.81 -0.02 -23.48
C GLY A 23 -13.11 0.30 -22.02
N SER A 24 -13.78 -0.60 -21.28
CA SER A 24 -14.19 -0.36 -19.89
C SER A 24 -13.04 -0.37 -18.89
N GLY A 25 -11.86 -0.86 -19.28
CA GLY A 25 -10.65 -0.88 -18.44
C GLY A 25 -9.69 -1.99 -18.80
N VAL A 26 -8.75 -2.27 -17.90
CA VAL A 26 -7.84 -3.42 -17.99
C VAL A 26 -8.59 -4.70 -17.61
N ASP A 27 -8.34 -5.78 -18.34
CA ASP A 27 -8.82 -7.10 -17.99
C ASP A 27 -7.96 -7.70 -16.88
N LEU A 28 -8.49 -7.67 -15.67
CA LEU A 28 -7.86 -8.24 -14.48
C LEU A 28 -8.40 -9.64 -14.16
N ALA A 29 -9.24 -10.21 -15.02
CA ALA A 29 -9.73 -11.57 -14.83
C ALA A 29 -8.60 -12.58 -15.04
N ASN A 30 -8.39 -13.46 -14.06
CA ASN A 30 -7.40 -14.54 -14.11
C ASN A 30 -5.95 -14.10 -14.36
N VAL A 31 -5.60 -12.85 -14.06
CA VAL A 31 -4.21 -12.37 -14.12
C VAL A 31 -3.52 -12.59 -12.76
N LYS A 32 -2.21 -12.82 -12.80
CA LYS A 32 -1.40 -12.88 -11.59
C LYS A 32 -1.35 -11.49 -10.96
N MET A 33 -1.66 -11.42 -9.67
CA MET A 33 -1.58 -10.21 -8.87
C MET A 33 -0.45 -10.37 -7.84
N SER A 34 0.20 -9.28 -7.47
CA SER A 34 1.31 -9.26 -6.51
C SER A 34 1.25 -8.02 -5.62
N MET A 35 2.17 -7.95 -4.65
CA MET A 35 2.47 -6.68 -3.99
C MET A 35 3.05 -5.71 -5.03
N ASN A 36 2.73 -4.44 -4.91
CA ASN A 36 3.38 -3.38 -5.68
C ASN A 36 4.88 -3.35 -5.35
N PRO A 37 5.80 -3.33 -6.34
CA PRO A 37 7.24 -3.42 -6.08
C PRO A 37 7.79 -2.32 -5.17
N PHE A 38 7.23 -1.11 -5.22
CA PHE A 38 7.66 -0.02 -4.33
C PHE A 38 7.23 -0.26 -2.88
N ASP A 39 6.19 -1.04 -2.66
CA ASP A 39 5.67 -1.34 -1.33
C ASP A 39 6.50 -2.46 -0.68
N GLU A 40 7.06 -3.39 -1.46
CA GLU A 40 8.05 -4.36 -0.95
C GLU A 40 9.27 -3.65 -0.35
N ILE A 41 9.75 -2.58 -1.00
CA ILE A 41 10.83 -1.73 -0.51
C ILE A 41 10.42 -0.99 0.77
N ALA A 42 9.19 -0.48 0.83
CA ALA A 42 8.66 0.20 2.00
C ALA A 42 8.58 -0.73 3.23
N VAL A 43 8.13 -1.98 3.03
CA VAL A 43 8.08 -3.01 4.07
C VAL A 43 9.50 -3.35 4.54
N GLU A 44 10.44 -3.57 3.62
CA GLU A 44 11.84 -3.88 3.94
C GLU A 44 12.49 -2.78 4.80
N GLU A 45 12.33 -1.50 4.44
CA GLU A 45 12.93 -0.43 5.23
C GLU A 45 12.29 -0.30 6.63
N ALA A 46 10.98 -0.51 6.74
CA ALA A 46 10.31 -0.54 8.04
C ALA A 46 10.84 -1.67 8.94
N ILE A 47 11.12 -2.85 8.35
CA ILE A 47 11.75 -3.98 9.05
C ILE A 47 13.16 -3.61 9.50
N ARG A 48 13.98 -3.01 8.63
CA ARG A 48 15.34 -2.56 9.00
C ARG A 48 15.34 -1.55 10.14
N LEU A 49 14.37 -0.63 10.17
CA LEU A 49 14.20 0.28 11.31
C LEU A 49 13.89 -0.47 12.60
N LYS A 50 13.11 -1.56 12.52
CA LYS A 50 12.81 -2.44 13.67
C LYS A 50 14.06 -3.19 14.14
N GLU A 51 14.82 -3.78 13.21
CA GLU A 51 16.07 -4.50 13.50
C GLU A 51 17.13 -3.59 14.15
N LYS A 52 17.17 -2.30 13.75
CA LYS A 52 18.03 -1.27 14.37
C LYS A 52 17.50 -0.76 15.71
N GLY A 53 16.36 -1.25 16.20
CA GLY A 53 15.73 -0.80 17.44
C GLY A 53 15.10 0.60 17.37
N THR A 54 14.93 1.17 16.18
CA THR A 54 14.29 2.48 15.97
C THR A 54 12.76 2.35 15.94
N ALA A 55 12.27 1.34 15.24
CA ALA A 55 10.86 0.94 15.27
C ALA A 55 10.62 -0.13 16.35
N THR A 56 9.46 -0.06 16.98
CA THR A 56 9.00 -1.04 17.98
C THR A 56 7.87 -1.92 17.45
N GLU A 57 7.19 -1.47 16.38
CA GLU A 57 6.09 -2.18 15.74
C GLU A 57 5.99 -1.72 14.28
N VAL A 58 5.80 -2.66 13.36
CA VAL A 58 5.54 -2.44 11.94
C VAL A 58 4.14 -2.96 11.61
N ILE A 59 3.26 -2.07 11.16
CA ILE A 59 1.87 -2.37 10.84
C ILE A 59 1.68 -2.24 9.33
N ALA A 60 1.37 -3.34 8.65
CA ALA A 60 1.02 -3.31 7.23
C ALA A 60 -0.47 -2.96 7.05
N VAL A 61 -0.81 -2.07 6.12
CA VAL A 61 -2.21 -1.76 5.80
C VAL A 61 -2.47 -1.89 4.31
N SER A 62 -3.59 -2.51 3.93
CA SER A 62 -4.03 -2.59 2.54
C SER A 62 -5.50 -2.23 2.43
N ILE A 63 -5.84 -1.52 1.36
CA ILE A 63 -7.17 -0.97 1.10
C ILE A 63 -7.62 -1.47 -0.27
N GLY A 64 -8.78 -2.11 -0.34
CA GLY A 64 -9.30 -2.65 -1.61
C GLY A 64 -10.24 -3.83 -1.42
N VAL A 65 -10.07 -4.85 -2.26
CA VAL A 65 -10.86 -6.10 -2.22
C VAL A 65 -10.37 -7.07 -1.13
N LYS A 66 -11.20 -8.05 -0.77
CA LYS A 66 -10.86 -9.08 0.24
C LYS A 66 -9.57 -9.84 -0.08
N GLN A 67 -9.25 -10.03 -1.36
CA GLN A 67 -8.05 -10.72 -1.84
C GLN A 67 -6.75 -9.97 -1.50
N ALA A 68 -6.81 -8.68 -1.15
CA ALA A 68 -5.64 -7.95 -0.63
C ALA A 68 -5.09 -8.54 0.68
N GLN A 69 -5.85 -9.42 1.37
CA GLN A 69 -5.33 -10.24 2.46
C GLN A 69 -4.08 -11.05 2.08
N GLU A 70 -3.94 -11.47 0.82
CA GLU A 70 -2.77 -12.24 0.36
C GLU A 70 -1.51 -11.37 0.37
N THR A 71 -1.61 -10.14 -0.15
CA THR A 71 -0.53 -9.14 -0.10
C THR A 71 -0.14 -8.80 1.34
N LEU A 72 -1.12 -8.69 2.24
CA LEU A 72 -0.86 -8.49 3.67
C LEU A 72 -0.14 -9.69 4.30
N ARG A 73 -0.50 -10.93 3.94
CA ARG A 73 0.23 -12.13 4.40
C ARG A 73 1.68 -12.12 3.92
N THR A 74 1.96 -11.62 2.72
CA THR A 74 3.35 -11.42 2.26
C THR A 74 4.08 -10.41 3.14
N ALA A 75 3.49 -9.26 3.46
CA ALA A 75 4.11 -8.28 4.36
C ALA A 75 4.38 -8.85 5.77
N LEU A 76 3.45 -9.64 6.31
CA LEU A 76 3.63 -10.37 7.56
C LEU A 76 4.79 -11.38 7.47
N ALA A 77 4.86 -12.14 6.38
CA ALA A 77 5.92 -13.12 6.16
C ALA A 77 7.30 -12.47 6.00
N MET A 78 7.38 -11.24 5.49
CA MET A 78 8.62 -10.46 5.42
C MET A 78 9.10 -10.00 6.80
N GLY A 79 8.17 -9.68 7.71
CA GLY A 79 8.52 -9.25 9.07
C GLY A 79 7.65 -8.15 9.67
N ALA A 80 6.55 -7.74 9.02
CA ALA A 80 5.55 -6.88 9.66
C ALA A 80 4.92 -7.60 10.86
N ASP A 81 4.68 -6.88 11.96
CA ASP A 81 4.18 -7.48 13.22
C ASP A 81 2.68 -7.82 13.15
N ARG A 82 1.90 -6.98 12.45
CA ARG A 82 0.49 -7.24 12.17
C ARG A 82 0.01 -6.51 10.91
N ALA A 83 -1.20 -6.84 10.49
CA ALA A 83 -1.80 -6.34 9.27
C ALA A 83 -3.24 -5.84 9.49
N ILE A 84 -3.62 -4.81 8.74
CA ILE A 84 -4.96 -4.25 8.69
C ILE A 84 -5.45 -4.30 7.24
N LEU A 85 -6.60 -4.95 7.04
CA LEU A 85 -7.32 -4.92 5.77
C LEU A 85 -8.52 -3.99 5.88
N VAL A 86 -8.57 -2.97 5.04
CA VAL A 86 -9.76 -2.14 4.86
C VAL A 86 -10.44 -2.55 3.56
N VAL A 87 -11.56 -3.27 3.67
CA VAL A 87 -12.34 -3.66 2.50
C VAL A 87 -13.17 -2.46 2.03
N ALA A 88 -12.90 -1.98 0.82
CA ALA A 88 -13.52 -0.79 0.25
C ALA A 88 -13.88 -0.92 -1.24
N ALA A 89 -13.69 -2.12 -1.81
CA ALA A 89 -14.16 -2.50 -3.13
C ALA A 89 -14.64 -3.96 -3.10
N ASP A 90 -15.70 -4.26 -3.84
CA ASP A 90 -16.22 -5.63 -4.00
C ASP A 90 -15.60 -6.33 -5.22
N ASP A 91 -15.13 -5.55 -6.20
CA ASP A 91 -14.57 -6.04 -7.47
C ASP A 91 -13.16 -5.50 -7.72
N VAL A 92 -12.29 -6.33 -8.29
CA VAL A 92 -10.87 -5.99 -8.55
C VAL A 92 -10.68 -4.88 -9.58
N HIS A 93 -11.67 -4.63 -10.43
CA HIS A 93 -11.63 -3.55 -11.43
C HIS A 93 -11.98 -2.18 -10.83
N GLN A 94 -12.45 -2.14 -9.58
CA GLN A 94 -12.72 -0.89 -8.86
C GLN A 94 -11.47 -0.47 -8.08
N ASP A 95 -10.56 0.26 -8.75
CA ASP A 95 -9.45 0.91 -8.05
C ASP A 95 -9.99 2.10 -7.24
N ILE A 96 -9.49 2.24 -6.01
CA ILE A 96 -9.89 3.31 -5.11
C ILE A 96 -8.92 4.47 -5.29
N GLU A 97 -9.44 5.66 -5.57
CA GLU A 97 -8.62 6.82 -5.88
C GLU A 97 -7.66 7.19 -4.73
N PRO A 98 -6.45 7.71 -5.04
CA PRO A 98 -5.45 8.10 -4.05
C PRO A 98 -5.97 8.99 -2.91
N LEU A 99 -6.92 9.89 -3.19
CA LEU A 99 -7.50 10.76 -2.17
C LEU A 99 -8.30 9.99 -1.12
N ALA A 100 -9.11 9.02 -1.54
CA ALA A 100 -9.86 8.17 -0.63
C ALA A 100 -8.92 7.24 0.16
N VAL A 101 -7.94 6.64 -0.52
CA VAL A 101 -6.88 5.84 0.10
C VAL A 101 -6.12 6.66 1.16
N ALA A 102 -5.72 7.89 0.84
CA ALA A 102 -4.99 8.76 1.76
C ALA A 102 -5.80 9.16 2.99
N LYS A 103 -7.10 9.43 2.84
CA LYS A 103 -8.00 9.67 3.98
C LYS A 103 -8.08 8.46 4.91
N ILE A 104 -8.21 7.26 4.35
CA ILE A 104 -8.25 6.03 5.15
C ILE A 104 -6.91 5.81 5.85
N ILE A 105 -5.78 5.93 5.16
CA ILE A 105 -4.45 5.77 5.77
C ILE A 105 -4.24 6.79 6.89
N ALA A 106 -4.67 8.05 6.71
CA ALA A 106 -4.55 9.07 7.74
C ALA A 106 -5.34 8.71 9.01
N GLU A 107 -6.56 8.19 8.87
CA GLU A 107 -7.36 7.76 10.03
C GLU A 107 -6.79 6.49 10.68
N VAL A 108 -6.28 5.53 9.90
CA VAL A 108 -5.58 4.36 10.44
C VAL A 108 -4.31 4.77 11.20
N ALA A 109 -3.51 5.69 10.64
CA ALA A 109 -2.30 6.18 11.29
C ALA A 109 -2.61 6.82 12.65
N LYS A 110 -3.67 7.64 12.73
CA LYS A 110 -4.14 8.23 14.00
C LYS A 110 -4.62 7.16 14.98
N ALA A 111 -5.47 6.24 14.53
CA ALA A 111 -6.05 5.20 15.38
C ALA A 111 -4.98 4.27 15.96
N GLU A 112 -3.95 3.96 15.18
CA GLU A 112 -2.87 3.06 15.58
C GLU A 112 -1.74 3.75 16.36
N GLY A 113 -1.75 5.08 16.39
CA GLY A 113 -0.68 5.89 16.97
C GLY A 113 0.64 5.70 16.21
N ALA A 114 0.58 5.71 14.87
CA ALA A 114 1.78 5.65 14.04
C ALA A 114 2.59 6.95 14.16
N ASP A 115 3.91 6.82 14.25
CA ASP A 115 4.84 7.96 14.29
C ASP A 115 5.45 8.23 12.91
N LEU A 116 5.43 7.24 12.03
CA LEU A 116 5.99 7.28 10.68
C LEU A 116 5.11 6.46 9.72
N VAL A 117 4.89 7.01 8.52
CA VAL A 117 4.29 6.27 7.40
C VAL A 117 5.35 6.11 6.31
N ILE A 118 5.64 4.87 5.91
CA ILE A 118 6.51 4.58 4.77
C ILE A 118 5.63 4.00 3.67
N ALA A 119 5.42 4.76 2.60
CA ALA A 119 4.64 4.32 1.45
C ALA A 119 5.55 4.14 0.23
N GLY A 120 5.18 3.24 -0.68
CA GLY A 120 5.82 3.17 -1.98
C GLY A 120 5.69 4.47 -2.77
N LYS A 121 6.62 4.71 -3.70
CA LYS A 121 6.65 5.91 -4.56
C LYS A 121 5.31 6.09 -5.30
N GLN A 122 4.88 5.04 -5.99
CA GLN A 122 3.67 5.02 -6.79
C GLN A 122 3.15 3.58 -6.85
N ALA A 123 1.88 3.41 -7.21
CA ALA A 123 1.37 2.11 -7.59
C ALA A 123 1.50 1.95 -9.11
N ILE A 124 2.03 0.81 -9.56
CA ILE A 124 2.32 0.58 -10.99
C ILE A 124 1.09 0.41 -11.88
N ASP A 125 -0.10 0.29 -11.29
CA ASP A 125 -1.36 0.11 -12.02
C ASP A 125 -2.02 1.44 -12.40
N ASN A 126 -1.87 2.47 -11.56
CA ASN A 126 -2.43 3.80 -11.80
C ASN A 126 -1.39 4.92 -11.97
N ASP A 127 -0.11 4.65 -11.68
CA ASP A 127 1.03 5.58 -11.83
C ASP A 127 0.82 6.96 -11.20
N MET A 128 -0.02 7.06 -10.17
CA MET A 128 -0.48 8.35 -9.64
C MET A 128 0.58 9.13 -8.86
N ASN A 129 1.55 8.44 -8.23
CA ASN A 129 2.58 9.04 -7.37
C ASN A 129 2.03 10.14 -6.44
N ALA A 130 0.92 9.89 -5.75
CA ALA A 130 0.18 10.92 -5.01
C ALA A 130 -0.20 10.54 -3.57
N THR A 131 -0.46 9.25 -3.30
CA THR A 131 -1.03 8.79 -2.03
C THR A 131 -0.19 9.22 -0.82
N GLY A 132 1.14 9.00 -0.85
CA GLY A 132 2.02 9.37 0.26
C GLY A 132 2.02 10.88 0.57
N GLN A 133 2.06 11.72 -0.48
CA GLN A 133 2.00 13.17 -0.32
C GLN A 133 0.65 13.64 0.23
N MET A 134 -0.45 13.03 -0.23
CA MET A 134 -1.79 13.32 0.28
C MET A 134 -1.94 12.92 1.75
N VAL A 135 -1.38 11.78 2.16
CA VAL A 135 -1.34 11.36 3.58
C VAL A 135 -0.62 12.39 4.44
N SER A 136 0.57 12.85 4.01
CA SER A 136 1.32 13.91 4.71
C SER A 136 0.50 15.19 4.85
N ALA A 137 -0.18 15.63 3.78
CA ALA A 137 -1.02 16.82 3.81
C ALA A 137 -2.20 16.68 4.79
N LEU A 138 -2.86 15.52 4.83
CA LEU A 138 -4.00 15.25 5.72
C LEU A 138 -3.61 15.12 7.20
N LEU A 139 -2.39 14.65 7.48
CA LEU A 139 -1.86 14.52 8.83
C LEU A 139 -1.16 15.79 9.33
N GLY A 140 -0.83 16.72 8.42
CA GLY A 140 0.00 17.89 8.74
C GLY A 140 1.45 17.52 9.07
N TRP A 141 1.95 16.41 8.50
CA TRP A 141 3.30 15.90 8.76
C TRP A 141 4.29 16.35 7.69
N GLY A 142 5.58 16.37 8.03
CA GLY A 142 6.65 16.49 7.02
C GLY A 142 6.65 15.28 6.06
N GLN A 143 7.24 15.44 4.87
CA GLN A 143 7.38 14.36 3.89
C GLN A 143 8.78 14.33 3.28
N ALA A 144 9.24 13.11 2.95
CA ALA A 144 10.45 12.86 2.19
C ALA A 144 10.11 11.89 1.05
N THR A 145 9.81 12.42 -0.14
CA THR A 145 9.47 11.63 -1.32
C THR A 145 10.72 11.20 -2.06
N PHE A 146 10.70 10.02 -2.70
CA PHE A 146 11.83 9.48 -3.47
C PHE A 146 13.10 9.26 -2.63
N ALA A 147 12.94 8.86 -1.37
CA ALA A 147 14.04 8.50 -0.49
C ALA A 147 14.88 7.35 -1.08
N SER A 148 16.20 7.43 -0.92
CA SER A 148 17.21 6.57 -1.53
C SER A 148 18.26 6.09 -0.54
#